data_AF-A0AAU9QXF5-F1
#
_entry.id   AF-A0AAU9QXF5-F1
#
_cell.length_a   1.000
_cell.length_b   1.000
_cell.length_c   1.000
_cell.angle_alpha   90.00
_cell.angle_beta   90.00
_cell.angle_gamma   90.00
#
_symmetry.space_group_name_H-M   'P 1'
#
loop_
_entity.id
_entity.type
_entity.pdbx_description
1 polymer ?
#
loop_
_entity_poly.entity_id
_entity_poly.type
_entity_poly.pdbx_seq_one_letter_code
_entity_poly.pdbx_strand_id
1 'polypeptide(L)' 'MPTHRADYRYIVKELPYKDNQSVWAIECSPMTQQLPYLRNSGCMYIELKPDVSEQDAKELKRLMNEKVAFVTVID' A
#
# COMPACT_ATOMS: atom_id res chain seq x y z
N MET A 1 1.23 23.95 3.71
CA MET A 1 1.03 22.62 3.11
C MET A 1 -0.04 21.91 3.89
N PRO A 2 -1.21 21.62 3.29
CA PRO A 2 -2.21 20.77 3.93
C PRO A 2 -1.67 19.35 4.06
N THR A 3 -1.97 18.69 5.17
CA THR A 3 -1.65 17.28 5.39
C THR A 3 -2.93 16.50 5.60
N HIS A 4 -3.05 15.37 4.93
CA HIS A 4 -4.22 14.51 5.06
C HIS A 4 -3.82 13.16 5.68
N ARG A 5 -4.64 12.69 6.63
CA ARG A 5 -4.42 11.42 7.35
C ARG A 5 -5.59 10.47 7.08
N ALA A 6 -5.27 9.20 6.95
CA ALA A 6 -6.26 8.13 6.85
C ALA A 6 -5.74 6.85 7.51
N ASP A 7 -6.67 6.07 8.08
CA ASP A 7 -6.41 4.73 8.58
C ASP A 7 -6.41 3.76 7.40
N TYR A 8 -5.35 2.97 7.26
CA TYR A 8 -5.19 2.05 6.13
C TYR A 8 -5.14 0.60 6.59
N ARG A 9 -5.76 -0.26 5.79
CA ARG A 9 -5.52 -1.70 5.84
C ARG A 9 -4.55 -2.08 4.73
N TYR A 10 -3.59 -2.94 5.08
CA TYR A 10 -2.56 -3.40 4.16
C TYR A 10 -2.82 -4.85 3.72
N ILE A 11 -2.85 -5.08 2.41
CA ILE A 11 -3.08 -6.39 1.78
C ILE A 11 -1.92 -6.67 0.81
N VAL A 12 -1.36 -7.87 0.86
CA VAL A 12 -0.37 -8.30 -0.13
C VAL A 12 -1.09 -8.68 -1.41
N LYS A 13 -0.63 -8.13 -2.53
CA LYS A 13 -1.12 -8.43 -3.88
C LYS A 13 0.07 -8.76 -4.76
N GLU A 14 -0.17 -9.63 -5.74
CA GLU A 14 0.75 -9.82 -6.85
C GLU A 14 0.26 -8.93 -7.99
N LEU A 15 1.16 -8.09 -8.53
CA LEU A 15 0.88 -7.20 -9.64
C LEU A 15 1.70 -7.63 -10.87
N PRO A 16 1.13 -7.55 -12.08
CA PRO A 16 1.90 -7.76 -13.29
C PRO A 16 2.98 -6.68 -13.42
N TYR A 17 4.19 -7.10 -13.74
CA TYR A 17 5.36 -6.24 -13.94
C TYR A 17 6.09 -6.69 -15.20
N LYS A 18 6.30 -5.78 -16.16
CA LYS A 18 7.06 -5.93 -17.43
C LYS A 18 7.43 -7.36 -17.89
N ASP A 19 7.10 -7.69 -19.14
CA ASP A 19 7.58 -8.90 -19.83
C ASP A 19 7.30 -10.21 -19.06
N ASN A 20 6.02 -10.44 -18.71
CA ASN A 20 5.52 -11.64 -18.02
C ASN A 20 6.07 -11.88 -16.61
N GLN A 21 6.68 -10.87 -15.97
CA GLN A 21 7.06 -10.97 -14.57
C GLN A 21 5.92 -10.48 -13.67
N SER A 22 6.02 -10.83 -12.39
CA SER A 22 5.14 -10.29 -11.36
C SER A 22 5.99 -9.69 -10.26
N VAL A 23 5.45 -8.69 -9.59
CA VAL A 23 6.02 -8.14 -8.35
C VAL A 23 4.99 -8.20 -7.25
N TRP A 24 5.46 -8.34 -6.01
CA TRP A 24 4.60 -8.16 -4.86
C TRP A 24 4.33 -6.67 -4.65
N ALA A 25 3.13 -6.36 -4.18
CA ALA A 25 2.74 -5.01 -3.82
C ALA A 25 1.93 -5.02 -2.52
N ILE A 26 2.03 -3.92 -1.77
CA ILE A 26 1.16 -3.68 -0.63
C ILE A 26 0.03 -2.74 -1.07
N GLU A 27 -1.15 -3.30 -1.22
CA GLU A 27 -2.39 -2.55 -1.39
C GLU A 27 -2.75 -1.87 -0.06
N CYS A 28 -2.93 -0.56 -0.11
CA CYS A 28 -3.31 0.29 0.99
C CYS A 28 -4.72 0.82 0.70
N SER A 29 -5.70 0.26 1.40
CA SER A 29 -7.11 0.68 1.29
C SER A 29 -7.50 1.48 2.53
N PRO A 30 -8.02 2.72 2.38
CA PRO A 30 -8.49 3.52 3.50
C PRO A 30 -9.74 2.89 4.12
N MET A 31 -9.79 2.78 5.45
CA MET A 31 -10.93 2.19 6.17
C MET A 31 -12.04 3.19 6.50
N THR A 32 -11.68 4.45 6.78
CA THR A 32 -12.59 5.44 7.38
C THR A 32 -12.65 6.74 6.58
N GLN A 33 -11.50 7.25 6.13
CA GLN A 33 -11.40 8.49 5.37
C GLN A 33 -10.58 8.26 4.10
N GLN A 34 -11.19 8.44 2.93
CA GLN A 34 -10.42 8.47 1.69
C GLN A 34 -9.75 9.83 1.55
N LEU A 35 -8.44 9.83 1.27
CA LEU A 35 -7.75 11.06 0.90
C LEU A 35 -8.43 11.68 -0.34
N PRO A 36 -8.43 13.02 -0.48
CA PRO A 36 -9.11 13.69 -1.60
C PRO A 36 -8.69 13.14 -2.98
N TYR A 37 -7.41 12.79 -3.16
CA TYR A 37 -6.88 12.21 -4.41
C TYR A 37 -7.25 10.74 -4.62
N LEU A 38 -7.68 10.03 -3.58
CA LEU A 38 -8.09 8.62 -3.64
C LEU A 38 -9.60 8.44 -3.89
N ARG A 39 -10.38 9.53 -3.90
CA ARG A 39 -11.84 9.49 -4.15
C ARG A 39 -12.23 8.84 -5.48
N ASN A 40 -11.32 8.80 -6.46
CA ASN A 40 -11.61 8.29 -7.80
C ASN A 40 -10.99 6.91 -8.13
N SER A 41 -10.07 6.38 -7.32
CA SER A 41 -9.32 5.15 -7.66
C SER A 41 -9.10 4.14 -6.51
N GLY A 42 -9.74 4.33 -5.35
CA GLY A 42 -10.04 3.27 -4.39
C GLY A 42 -8.90 2.73 -3.52
N CYS A 43 -7.66 2.64 -4.01
CA CYS A 43 -6.51 2.09 -3.27
C CYS A 43 -5.19 2.73 -3.72
N MET A 44 -4.19 2.73 -2.84
CA MET A 44 -2.79 3.03 -3.16
C MET A 44 -2.00 1.72 -3.18
N TYR A 45 -1.09 1.52 -4.13
CA TYR A 45 -0.21 0.35 -4.15
C TYR A 45 1.23 0.79 -3.90
N ILE A 46 1.90 0.10 -2.96
CA ILE A 46 3.35 0.19 -2.80
C ILE A 46 3.94 -1.02 -3.53
N GLU A 47 4.43 -0.78 -4.75
CA GLU A 47 5.12 -1.79 -5.54
C GLU A 47 6.46 -2.16 -4.86
N LEU A 48 6.69 -3.45 -4.65
CA LEU A 48 7.96 -3.96 -4.10
C LEU A 48 8.90 -4.31 -5.24
N LYS A 49 10.20 -4.33 -4.94
CA LYS A 49 11.21 -4.69 -5.93
C LYS A 49 11.05 -6.15 -6.38
N PRO A 50 11.45 -6.50 -7.62
CA PRO A 50 11.27 -7.86 -8.16
C PRO A 50 11.96 -8.99 -7.40
N ASP A 51 13.00 -8.67 -6.63
CA ASP A 51 13.76 -9.63 -5.81
C ASP A 51 13.13 -9.89 -4.44
N VAL A 52 12.07 -9.17 -4.07
CA VAL A 52 11.37 -9.35 -2.80
C VAL A 52 10.56 -10.64 -2.84
N SER A 53 10.78 -11.52 -1.87
CA SER A 53 10.00 -12.75 -1.76
C SER A 53 8.59 -12.48 -1.23
N GLU A 54 7.66 -13.43 -1.45
CA GLU A 54 6.32 -13.35 -0.88
C GLU A 54 6.36 -13.30 0.66
N GLN A 55 7.31 -14.00 1.27
CA GLN A 55 7.47 -14.04 2.72
C GLN A 55 7.88 -12.67 3.27
N ASP A 56 8.80 -11.99 2.60
CA ASP A 56 9.21 -10.63 2.96
C ASP A 56 8.07 -9.63 2.78
N ALA A 57 7.28 -9.78 1.70
CA ALA A 57 6.07 -8.97 1.49
C ALA A 57 5.02 -9.19 2.59
N LYS A 58 4.81 -10.43 3.03
CA LYS A 58 3.92 -10.77 4.15
C LYS A 58 4.42 -10.19 5.48
N GLU A 59 5.72 -10.23 5.72
CA GLU A 59 6.32 -9.64 6.92
C GLU A 59 6.19 -8.11 6.91
N LEU A 60 6.42 -7.46 5.77
CA LEU A 60 6.19 -6.03 5.61
C LEU A 60 4.72 -5.66 5.88
N LYS A 61 3.78 -6.41 5.29
CA LYS A 61 2.34 -6.25 5.59
C LYS A 61 2.06 -6.35 7.10
N ARG A 62 2.66 -7.33 7.78
CA ARG A 62 2.47 -7.52 9.23
C ARG A 62 2.98 -6.30 10.00
N LEU A 63 4.21 -5.85 9.71
CA LEU A 63 4.81 -4.67 10.31
C LEU A 63 3.96 -3.41 10.07
N MET A 64 3.45 -3.22 8.85
CA MET A 64 2.60 -2.07 8.54
C MET A 64 1.29 -2.10 9.33
N ASN A 65 0.61 -3.24 9.42
CA ASN A 65 -0.63 -3.35 10.21
C ASN A 65 -0.39 -3.21 11.73
N GLU A 66 0.77 -3.62 12.24
CA GLU A 66 1.06 -3.54 13.69
C GLU A 66 1.64 -2.20 14.15
N LYS A 67 2.42 -1.53 13.28
CA LYS A 67 3.25 -0.39 13.67
C LYS A 67 2.82 0.93 13.06
N VAL A 68 2.04 0.91 11.96
CA VAL A 68 1.62 2.14 11.29
C VAL A 68 0.22 2.52 11.78
N ALA A 69 0.11 3.66 12.45
CA ALA A 69 -1.18 4.19 12.89
C ALA A 69 -1.93 4.88 11.74
N PHE A 70 -1.23 5.66 10.91
CA PHE A 70 -1.81 6.41 9.80
C PHE A 70 -0.77 6.65 8.71
N VAL A 71 -1.23 6.80 7.47
CA VAL A 71 -0.40 7.33 6.37
C VAL A 71 -0.70 8.81 6.22
N THR A 72 0.36 9.63 6.18
CA THR A 72 0.25 11.07 5.92
C THR A 72 0.72 11.35 4.51
N VAL A 73 -0.11 12.04 3.72
CA VAL A 73 0.26 12.56 2.41
C VAL A 73 0.44 14.06 2.52
N ILE A 74 1.54 14.56 1.95
CA ILE A 74 1.90 15.98 1.88
C ILE A 74 1.80 16.39 0.42
N ASP A 75 1.01 17.43 0.14
CA ASP A 75 0.89 18.06 -1.17
C ASP A 75 1.82 19.28 -1.32
#